data_AF-A0A6J8ARR5-F1
#
_entry.id   AF-A0A6J8ARR5-F1
#
_cell.length_a   1.000
_cell.length_b   1.000
_cell.length_c   1.000
_cell.angle_alpha   90.00
_cell.angle_beta   90.00
_cell.angle_gamma   90.00
#
_symmetry.space_group_name_H-M   'P 1'
#
loop_
_entity.id
_entity.type
_entity.pdbx_description
1 polymer ?
#
loop_
_entity_poly.entity_id
_entity_poly.type
_entity_poly.pdbx_seq_one_letter_code
_entity_poly.pdbx_strand_id
1 'polypeptide(L)'
;MSEIHTTELKRAQKRQHKYISDDGQASLLQEARKSTRLSLPCKIRLKDYVCFFCNTIEEDERLRETATYAIDNRVRKYAQKLQDTAFLAKVSAGDLVAQEAKYHAKCLLDLYRKASRVANDDESEGGTQTRISHGIALAELVSFIEESRKEYNVVPVFRMSDLSKMYGNRLDKMGAEQESRVHSTRLKNRLLTCITDIEAYKQGRENVLAFKDDIGPALRRACKEDYDSNYMQIYKAVKIVRSDMMATSSKFNGTVAADCQEKSVPRSLLTLVNMLLYGPDIKTDYFSQETLSIAQMLIFNSNKRIQVQQTCKIKRNTFTYVLGNSDSLSNKEERFN
;
A
#
# COMPACT_ATOMS: atom_id res chain seq x y z
N MET A 1 -61.83 71.11 -64.00
CA MET A 1 -61.26 72.44 -63.71
C MET A 1 -61.69 72.82 -62.30
N SER A 2 -60.75 73.37 -61.53
CA SER A 2 -60.88 74.12 -60.25
C SER A 2 -61.55 73.38 -59.07
N GLU A 3 -60.79 72.89 -58.07
CA GLU A 3 -60.19 73.64 -56.93
C GLU A 3 -61.26 74.10 -55.90
N ILE A 4 -61.15 74.00 -54.56
CA ILE A 4 -60.07 73.74 -53.59
C ILE A 4 -60.75 73.47 -52.21
N HIS A 5 -60.24 72.50 -51.45
CA HIS A 5 -59.78 72.55 -50.03
C HIS A 5 -60.70 73.17 -48.94
N THR A 6 -60.88 72.63 -47.72
CA THR A 6 -59.88 72.39 -46.65
C THR A 6 -60.50 71.65 -45.45
N THR A 7 -59.63 71.05 -44.61
CA THR A 7 -59.76 70.77 -43.15
C THR A 7 -60.80 69.71 -42.77
N GLU A 8 -60.45 68.51 -42.31
CA GLU A 8 -59.91 68.24 -40.96
C GLU A 8 -59.16 66.89 -40.91
N LEU A 9 -57.88 66.88 -41.29
CA LEU A 9 -56.93 65.82 -40.92
C LEU A 9 -56.05 66.35 -39.78
N LYS A 10 -56.54 66.30 -38.54
CA LYS A 10 -55.79 66.72 -37.34
C LYS A 10 -55.92 65.79 -36.11
N ARG A 11 -56.24 64.50 -36.29
CA ARG A 11 -56.24 63.53 -35.16
C ARG A 11 -55.43 62.25 -35.35
N ALA A 12 -54.79 62.05 -36.51
CA ALA A 12 -54.03 60.83 -36.82
C ALA A 12 -52.50 60.98 -36.83
N GLN A 13 -51.94 62.17 -36.60
CA GLN A 13 -50.49 62.43 -36.69
C GLN A 13 -49.87 62.98 -35.39
N LYS A 14 -50.17 62.38 -34.23
CA LYS A 14 -49.49 62.76 -32.98
C LYS A 14 -49.06 61.60 -32.07
N ARG A 15 -48.70 60.43 -32.62
CA ARG A 15 -48.08 59.34 -31.84
C ARG A 15 -46.97 58.54 -32.54
N GLN A 16 -46.37 59.07 -33.61
CA GLN A 16 -45.12 58.50 -34.15
C GLN A 16 -44.10 59.62 -34.38
N HIS A 17 -43.23 59.87 -33.40
CA HIS A 17 -41.78 59.98 -33.65
C HIS A 17 -40.96 60.08 -32.35
N LYS A 18 -39.81 59.38 -32.38
CA LYS A 18 -38.56 59.54 -31.60
C LYS A 18 -38.37 58.82 -30.25
N TYR A 19 -37.92 57.56 -30.34
CA TYR A 19 -36.56 57.07 -30.00
C TYR A 19 -35.63 57.97 -29.15
N ILE A 20 -35.18 57.46 -27.98
CA ILE A 20 -33.78 57.13 -27.56
C ILE A 20 -33.55 57.30 -26.04
N SER A 21 -33.06 56.19 -25.46
CA SER A 21 -32.17 55.92 -24.32
C SER A 21 -32.35 56.48 -22.89
N ASP A 22 -32.14 55.51 -21.99
CA ASP A 22 -31.39 55.48 -20.72
C ASP A 22 -32.00 55.83 -19.35
N ASP A 23 -31.63 54.93 -18.44
CA ASP A 23 -31.47 55.02 -16.99
C ASP A 23 -32.68 55.14 -16.03
N GLY A 24 -32.68 54.20 -15.07
CA GLY A 24 -32.90 54.56 -13.67
C GLY A 24 -34.27 54.23 -13.07
N GLN A 25 -34.32 53.05 -12.42
CA GLN A 25 -34.97 52.77 -11.14
C GLN A 25 -36.48 53.08 -10.89
N ALA A 26 -37.11 52.06 -10.32
CA ALA A 26 -38.08 52.09 -9.21
C ALA A 26 -39.56 51.77 -9.51
N SER A 27 -40.01 50.75 -8.77
CA SER A 27 -41.30 50.62 -8.09
C SER A 27 -42.52 50.09 -8.84
N LEU A 28 -42.86 48.84 -8.48
CA LEU A 28 -44.17 48.41 -7.98
C LEU A 28 -45.29 49.46 -8.04
N LEU A 29 -46.38 49.14 -8.74
CA LEU A 29 -47.70 48.89 -8.14
C LEU A 29 -48.74 48.52 -9.22
N GLN A 30 -49.16 47.26 -9.19
CA GLN A 30 -50.55 46.77 -9.24
C GLN A 30 -51.62 47.64 -9.93
N GLU A 31 -52.19 47.16 -11.03
CA GLU A 31 -53.62 47.39 -11.33
C GLU A 31 -54.27 46.15 -11.95
N ALA A 32 -55.17 45.55 -11.17
CA ALA A 32 -56.02 44.45 -11.58
C ALA A 32 -57.14 44.97 -12.50
N ARG A 33 -57.19 44.48 -13.74
CA ARG A 33 -58.39 44.60 -14.59
C ARG A 33 -58.95 43.21 -14.87
N LYS A 34 -60.11 42.95 -14.30
CA LYS A 34 -60.95 41.77 -14.59
C LYS A 34 -61.34 41.83 -16.06
N SER A 35 -61.03 40.78 -16.83
CA SER A 35 -61.49 40.63 -18.21
C SER A 35 -62.13 39.27 -18.44
N THR A 36 -63.34 39.33 -18.98
CA THR A 36 -64.26 38.25 -19.30
C THR A 36 -63.76 37.39 -20.45
N ARG A 37 -64.18 36.12 -20.45
CA ARG A 37 -63.85 35.02 -21.36
C ARG A 37 -63.70 35.44 -22.83
N LEU A 38 -62.46 35.46 -23.32
CA LEU A 38 -62.11 35.23 -24.73
C LEU A 38 -60.85 34.37 -24.79
N SER A 39 -60.90 33.31 -25.58
CA SER A 39 -59.81 32.39 -25.88
C SER A 39 -58.69 33.12 -26.62
N LEU A 40 -57.65 33.52 -25.90
CA LEU A 40 -56.37 33.90 -26.50
C LEU A 40 -55.53 32.65 -26.80
N PRO A 41 -54.75 32.65 -27.90
CA PRO A 41 -53.74 31.62 -28.12
C PRO A 41 -52.64 31.76 -27.06
N CYS A 42 -52.31 30.64 -26.42
CA CYS A 42 -51.13 30.36 -25.60
C CYS A 42 -50.61 31.51 -24.71
N LYS A 43 -51.09 31.59 -23.46
CA LYS A 43 -50.28 32.18 -22.39
C LYS A 43 -49.07 31.27 -22.18
N ILE A 44 -47.93 31.63 -22.77
CA ILE A 44 -46.63 31.07 -22.36
C ILE A 44 -46.53 31.35 -20.85
N ARG A 45 -46.67 30.32 -20.00
CA ARG A 45 -46.46 30.49 -18.57
C ARG A 45 -44.96 30.72 -18.41
N LEU A 46 -44.55 31.95 -18.13
CA LEU A 46 -43.14 32.30 -17.89
C LEU A 46 -42.47 31.41 -16.81
N LYS A 47 -43.25 30.82 -15.90
CA LYS A 47 -42.78 29.83 -14.92
C LYS A 47 -42.16 28.59 -15.55
N ASP A 48 -42.56 28.23 -16.77
CA ASP A 48 -42.14 27.00 -17.43
C ASP A 48 -40.70 27.07 -17.96
N TYR A 49 -40.09 28.27 -17.94
CA TYR A 49 -38.76 28.56 -18.48
C TYR A 49 -37.79 29.10 -17.42
N VAL A 50 -38.17 29.14 -16.14
CA VAL A 50 -37.34 29.69 -15.06
C VAL A 50 -36.70 28.56 -14.26
N CYS A 51 -35.38 28.62 -14.07
CA CYS A 51 -34.67 27.73 -13.15
C CYS A 51 -34.93 28.11 -11.69
N PHE A 52 -35.36 27.14 -10.89
CA PHE A 52 -35.66 27.30 -9.45
C PHE A 52 -34.45 27.81 -8.64
N PHE A 53 -33.24 27.38 -8.97
CA PHE A 53 -32.03 27.72 -8.21
C PHE A 53 -31.47 29.10 -8.53
N CYS A 54 -31.41 29.50 -9.81
CA CYS A 54 -30.77 30.74 -10.24
C CYS A 54 -31.72 31.81 -10.80
N ASN A 55 -33.03 31.53 -10.89
CA ASN A 55 -34.07 32.45 -11.37
C ASN A 55 -33.86 33.01 -12.80
N THR A 56 -32.98 32.39 -13.61
CA THR A 56 -32.76 32.80 -15.01
C THR A 56 -33.79 32.14 -15.92
N ILE A 57 -34.25 32.89 -16.93
CA ILE A 57 -35.16 32.41 -17.97
C ILE A 57 -34.32 31.75 -19.07
N GLU A 58 -34.62 30.50 -19.43
CA GLU A 58 -34.04 29.80 -20.58
C GLU A 58 -35.17 29.38 -21.52
N GLU A 59 -35.25 29.98 -22.72
CA GLU A 59 -36.28 29.69 -23.74
C GLU A 59 -35.97 28.42 -24.54
N ASP A 60 -34.69 28.05 -24.65
CA ASP A 60 -34.22 26.89 -25.41
C ASP A 60 -33.89 25.72 -24.47
N GLU A 61 -34.80 24.74 -24.43
CA GLU A 61 -34.67 23.37 -23.90
C GLU A 61 -33.36 23.02 -23.14
N ARG A 62 -33.43 22.97 -21.81
CA ARG A 62 -32.54 22.15 -20.94
C ARG A 62 -32.93 22.08 -19.45
N LEU A 63 -34.04 22.68 -19.06
CA LEU A 63 -34.52 22.58 -17.69
C LEU A 63 -35.08 21.19 -17.41
N ARG A 64 -34.59 20.56 -16.34
CA ARG A 64 -35.14 19.30 -15.83
C ARG A 64 -36.27 19.60 -14.86
N GLU A 65 -37.33 18.82 -14.95
CA GLU A 65 -38.44 18.89 -14.01
C GLU A 65 -38.16 17.98 -12.79
N THR A 66 -38.50 18.46 -11.60
CA THR A 66 -38.42 17.63 -10.39
C THR A 66 -39.56 16.63 -10.37
N ALA A 67 -39.29 15.40 -10.81
CA ALA A 67 -40.28 14.31 -10.84
C ALA A 67 -40.25 13.40 -9.59
N THR A 68 -39.33 13.60 -8.64
CA THR A 68 -39.17 12.69 -7.48
C THR A 68 -39.02 13.42 -6.16
N TYR A 69 -39.71 12.90 -5.14
CA TYR A 69 -39.59 13.36 -3.74
C TYR A 69 -38.18 13.19 -3.17
N ALA A 70 -37.38 12.27 -3.72
CA ALA A 70 -35.98 12.09 -3.33
C ALA A 70 -35.10 13.31 -3.65
N ILE A 71 -35.37 14.01 -4.76
CA ILE A 71 -34.67 15.24 -5.10
C ILE A 71 -35.12 16.36 -4.16
N ASP A 72 -36.42 16.46 -3.88
CA ASP A 72 -36.97 17.45 -2.96
C ASP A 72 -36.36 17.36 -1.56
N ASN A 73 -36.39 16.17 -0.95
CA ASN A 73 -35.80 15.93 0.37
C ASN A 73 -34.33 16.30 0.44
N ARG A 74 -33.54 15.98 -0.60
CA ARG A 74 -32.11 16.32 -0.66
C ARG A 74 -31.93 17.83 -0.74
N VAL A 75 -32.67 18.50 -1.61
CA VAL A 75 -32.62 19.95 -1.76
C VAL A 75 -32.99 20.65 -0.45
N ARG A 76 -34.06 20.21 0.23
CA ARG A 76 -34.50 20.74 1.53
C ARG A 76 -33.46 20.55 2.63
N LYS A 77 -32.85 19.36 2.69
CA LYS A 77 -31.73 19.07 3.62
C LYS A 77 -30.55 19.99 3.37
N TYR A 78 -30.18 20.23 2.12
CA TYR A 78 -29.07 21.12 1.78
C TYR A 78 -29.41 22.60 1.95
N ALA A 79 -30.65 23.00 1.74
CA ALA A 79 -31.12 24.35 2.04
C ALA A 79 -30.95 24.67 3.53
N GLN A 80 -31.33 23.73 4.40
CA GLN A 80 -31.12 23.86 5.85
C GLN A 80 -29.64 23.95 6.22
N LYS A 81 -28.78 23.13 5.60
CA LYS A 81 -27.33 23.15 5.83
C LYS A 81 -26.65 24.44 5.37
N LEU A 82 -27.06 24.99 4.24
CA LEU A 82 -26.45 26.20 3.67
C LEU A 82 -26.91 27.49 4.36
N GLN A 83 -27.99 27.44 5.16
CA GLN A 83 -28.59 28.59 5.83
C GLN A 83 -28.84 29.84 4.95
N ASP A 84 -28.96 29.64 3.63
CA ASP A 84 -29.29 30.70 2.69
C ASP A 84 -30.78 31.05 2.84
N THR A 85 -31.06 32.20 3.45
CA THR A 85 -32.42 32.65 3.82
C THR A 85 -33.32 32.82 2.59
N ALA A 86 -32.78 33.27 1.46
CA ALA A 86 -33.53 33.44 0.23
C ALA A 86 -33.89 32.09 -0.40
N PHE A 87 -32.97 31.12 -0.32
CA PHE A 87 -33.20 29.76 -0.81
C PHE A 87 -34.16 28.97 0.08
N LEU A 88 -34.03 29.11 1.41
CA LEU A 88 -34.95 28.53 2.39
C LEU A 88 -36.38 29.03 2.22
N ALA A 89 -36.56 30.34 1.97
CA ALA A 89 -37.87 30.91 1.69
C ALA A 89 -38.53 30.26 0.46
N LYS A 90 -37.77 30.02 -0.63
CA LYS A 90 -38.28 29.34 -1.83
C LYS A 90 -38.72 27.91 -1.55
N VAL A 91 -37.90 27.13 -0.82
CA VAL A 91 -38.20 25.72 -0.49
C VAL A 91 -39.30 25.60 0.57
N SER A 92 -39.55 26.64 1.38
CA SER A 92 -40.67 26.68 2.33
C SER A 92 -42.03 26.92 1.68
N ALA A 93 -42.07 27.45 0.45
CA ALA A 93 -43.32 27.77 -0.24
C ALA A 93 -44.10 26.52 -0.71
N GLY A 94 -43.52 25.31 -0.60
CA GLY A 94 -44.12 24.04 -1.00
C GLY A 94 -43.07 23.05 -1.53
N ASP A 95 -43.47 21.80 -1.72
CA ASP A 95 -42.58 20.78 -2.30
C ASP A 95 -42.31 21.07 -3.78
N LEU A 96 -41.07 20.82 -4.22
CA LEU A 96 -40.59 21.09 -5.57
C LEU A 96 -41.46 20.41 -6.64
N VAL A 97 -41.98 19.22 -6.35
CA VAL A 97 -42.89 18.48 -7.24
C VAL A 97 -44.24 19.20 -7.38
N ALA A 98 -44.82 19.68 -6.27
CA ALA A 98 -46.09 20.40 -6.27
C ALA A 98 -45.98 21.81 -6.89
N GLN A 99 -44.77 22.39 -6.87
CA GLN A 99 -44.46 23.65 -7.53
C GLN A 99 -44.10 23.50 -9.01
N GLU A 100 -44.12 22.27 -9.56
CA GLU A 100 -43.67 21.95 -10.92
C GLU A 100 -42.27 22.54 -11.19
N ALA A 101 -41.38 22.45 -10.19
CA ALA A 101 -40.12 23.17 -10.20
C ALA A 101 -39.19 22.61 -11.28
N LYS A 102 -38.64 23.54 -12.07
CA LYS A 102 -37.71 23.26 -13.16
C LYS A 102 -36.32 23.77 -12.82
N TYR A 103 -35.27 23.06 -13.21
CA TYR A 103 -33.91 23.40 -12.82
C TYR A 103 -32.83 22.99 -13.83
N HIS A 104 -31.71 23.72 -13.85
CA HIS A 104 -30.51 23.27 -14.56
C HIS A 104 -29.82 22.16 -13.78
N ALA A 105 -29.41 21.10 -14.47
CA ALA A 105 -28.59 20.04 -13.87
C ALA A 105 -27.30 20.59 -13.22
N LYS A 106 -26.69 21.62 -13.83
CA LYS A 106 -25.50 22.30 -13.29
C LYS A 106 -25.80 23.00 -11.96
N CYS A 107 -26.90 23.74 -11.86
CA CYS A 107 -27.26 24.45 -10.64
C CYS A 107 -27.53 23.49 -9.46
N LEU A 108 -28.13 22.32 -9.72
CA LEU A 108 -28.29 21.29 -8.68
C LEU A 108 -26.93 20.72 -8.22
N LEU A 109 -26.02 20.47 -9.16
CA LEU A 109 -24.65 20.03 -8.82
C LEU A 109 -23.89 21.09 -8.02
N ASP A 110 -24.04 22.35 -8.38
CA ASP A 110 -23.40 23.46 -7.66
C ASP A 110 -23.98 23.64 -6.26
N LEU A 111 -25.28 23.42 -6.06
CA LEU A 111 -25.89 23.34 -4.74
C LEU A 111 -25.24 22.23 -3.90
N TYR A 112 -25.11 21.02 -4.46
CA TYR A 112 -24.47 19.90 -3.76
C TYR A 112 -23.02 20.20 -3.42
N ARG A 113 -22.24 20.77 -4.36
CA ARG A 113 -20.85 21.18 -4.10
C ARG A 113 -20.74 22.23 -3.00
N LYS A 114 -21.62 23.25 -3.03
CA LYS A 114 -21.66 24.28 -1.99
C LYS A 114 -21.95 23.66 -0.63
N ALA A 115 -22.94 22.79 -0.54
CA ALA A 115 -23.31 22.15 0.71
C ALA A 115 -22.25 21.18 1.23
N SER A 116 -21.51 20.50 0.33
CA SER A 116 -20.34 19.70 0.71
C SER A 116 -19.19 20.55 1.24
N ARG A 117 -19.03 21.81 0.81
CA ARG A 117 -17.99 22.70 1.36
C ARG A 117 -18.32 23.12 2.78
N VAL A 118 -19.55 23.56 3.03
CA VAL A 118 -20.00 23.95 4.37
C VAL A 118 -19.95 22.78 5.36
N ALA A 119 -20.27 21.55 4.91
CA ALA A 119 -20.12 20.35 5.75
C ALA A 119 -18.67 20.07 6.19
N ASN A 120 -17.66 20.51 5.43
CA ASN A 120 -16.25 20.37 5.83
C ASN A 120 -15.79 21.49 6.78
N ASP A 121 -16.49 22.62 6.80
CA ASP A 121 -16.14 23.79 7.60
C ASP A 121 -16.76 23.73 9.01
N ASP A 122 -17.94 23.11 9.16
CA ASP A 122 -18.61 22.89 10.47
C ASP A 122 -17.93 21.79 11.34
N GLU A 123 -16.98 21.02 10.80
CA GLU A 123 -16.21 19.99 11.52
C GLU A 123 -14.87 20.51 12.10
N SER A 124 -14.81 21.78 12.51
CA SER A 124 -13.55 22.46 12.84
C SER A 124 -12.77 21.88 14.05
N GLU A 125 -13.41 21.16 14.98
CA GLU A 125 -12.69 20.50 16.09
C GLU A 125 -12.33 19.04 15.80
N GLY A 126 -13.26 18.26 15.21
CA GLY A 126 -13.02 16.87 14.80
C GLY A 126 -12.03 16.74 13.64
N GLY A 127 -12.07 17.66 12.66
CA GLY A 127 -11.15 17.70 11.53
C GLY A 127 -9.72 18.06 11.92
N THR A 128 -9.55 18.93 12.93
CA THR A 128 -8.22 19.33 13.43
C THR A 128 -7.55 18.18 14.17
N GLN A 129 -8.28 17.52 15.08
CA GLN A 129 -7.74 16.36 15.82
C GLN A 129 -7.43 15.20 14.88
N THR A 130 -8.29 14.93 13.89
CA THR A 130 -8.07 13.90 12.87
C THR A 130 -6.80 14.17 12.06
N ARG A 131 -6.57 15.41 11.62
CA ARG A 131 -5.34 15.81 10.90
C ARG A 131 -4.09 15.65 11.77
N ILE A 132 -4.17 15.99 13.06
CA ILE A 132 -3.09 15.81 14.02
C ILE A 132 -2.76 14.32 14.17
N SER A 133 -3.75 13.45 14.41
CA SER A 133 -3.56 12.00 14.48
C SER A 133 -2.93 11.43 13.20
N HIS A 134 -3.36 11.90 12.02
CA HIS A 134 -2.76 11.53 10.74
C HIS A 134 -1.32 12.00 10.55
N GLY A 135 -0.94 13.12 11.19
CA GLY A 135 0.42 13.63 11.23
C GLY A 135 1.32 12.78 12.13
N ILE A 136 0.86 12.51 13.36
CA ILE A 136 1.59 11.69 14.34
C ILE A 136 1.83 10.28 13.79
N ALA A 137 0.78 9.61 13.30
CA ALA A 137 0.89 8.27 12.74
C ALA A 137 1.85 8.21 11.53
N LEU A 138 1.94 9.29 10.74
CA LEU A 138 2.88 9.34 9.61
C LEU A 138 4.31 9.52 10.12
N ALA A 139 4.53 10.43 11.06
CA ALA A 139 5.85 10.69 11.63
C ALA A 139 6.43 9.42 12.26
N GLU A 140 5.63 8.68 13.03
CA GLU A 140 6.07 7.41 13.62
C GLU A 140 6.39 6.35 12.57
N LEU A 141 5.58 6.27 11.50
CA LEU A 141 5.85 5.32 10.41
C LEU A 141 7.16 5.67 9.67
N VAL A 142 7.43 6.96 9.49
CA VAL A 142 8.70 7.46 8.92
C VAL A 142 9.86 7.10 9.83
N SER A 143 9.76 7.36 11.14
CA SER A 143 10.77 6.99 12.12
C SER A 143 11.06 5.49 12.12
N PHE A 144 10.03 4.65 12.05
CA PHE A 144 10.19 3.19 11.92
C PHE A 144 11.00 2.79 10.67
N ILE A 145 10.72 3.41 9.51
CA ILE A 145 11.43 3.14 8.26
C ILE A 145 12.90 3.56 8.38
N GLU A 146 13.17 4.74 8.96
CA GLU A 146 14.54 5.26 9.15
C GLU A 146 15.34 4.46 10.18
N GLU A 147 14.72 4.00 11.25
CA GLU A 147 15.37 3.15 12.25
C GLU A 147 15.71 1.77 11.70
N SER A 148 14.82 1.20 10.89
CA SER A 148 15.05 -0.08 10.21
C SER A 148 16.28 -0.04 9.29
N ARG A 149 16.66 1.14 8.78
CA ARG A 149 17.90 1.34 7.99
C ARG A 149 19.18 1.10 8.81
N LYS A 150 19.15 1.31 10.13
CA LYS A 150 20.33 1.20 11.00
C LYS A 150 20.70 -0.24 11.33
N GLU A 151 19.84 -1.21 10.98
CA GLU A 151 20.10 -2.62 11.25
C GLU A 151 21.09 -3.20 10.22
N TYR A 152 22.37 -3.31 10.60
CA TYR A 152 23.50 -3.62 9.70
C TYR A 152 23.40 -4.96 8.94
N ASN A 153 22.55 -5.88 9.38
CA ASN A 153 22.53 -7.25 8.86
C ASN A 153 21.62 -7.45 7.65
N VAL A 154 20.56 -6.66 7.48
CA VAL A 154 19.54 -6.88 6.45
C VAL A 154 19.24 -5.57 5.73
N VAL A 155 19.24 -5.60 4.39
CA VAL A 155 18.75 -4.45 3.61
C VAL A 155 17.23 -4.40 3.77
N PRO A 156 16.66 -3.35 4.40
CA PRO A 156 15.24 -3.32 4.67
C PRO A 156 14.46 -3.03 3.39
N VAL A 157 13.42 -3.84 3.17
CA VAL A 157 12.51 -3.75 2.02
C VAL A 157 11.09 -3.71 2.56
N PHE A 158 10.36 -2.63 2.28
CA PHE A 158 9.05 -2.37 2.90
C PHE A 158 7.90 -2.58 1.93
N ARG A 159 6.98 -3.47 2.27
CA ARG A 159 5.76 -3.67 1.48
C ARG A 159 4.72 -2.59 1.79
N MET A 160 4.13 -1.98 0.75
CA MET A 160 3.07 -0.99 0.95
C MET A 160 1.84 -1.55 1.66
N SER A 161 1.54 -2.84 1.49
CA SER A 161 0.41 -3.46 2.18
C SER A 161 0.62 -3.46 3.70
N ASP A 162 1.85 -3.78 4.15
CA ASP A 162 2.24 -3.79 5.55
C ASP A 162 2.29 -2.38 6.13
N LEU A 163 2.91 -1.43 5.42
CA LEU A 163 2.93 -0.02 5.83
C LEU A 163 1.52 0.57 5.95
N SER A 164 0.61 0.22 5.02
CA SER A 164 -0.78 0.70 5.07
C SER A 164 -1.52 0.13 6.29
N LYS A 165 -1.26 -1.14 6.64
CA LYS A 165 -1.82 -1.75 7.84
C LYS A 165 -1.25 -1.12 9.11
N MET A 166 0.07 -0.91 9.18
CA MET A 166 0.71 -0.25 10.33
C MET A 166 0.15 1.16 10.55
N TYR A 167 0.01 1.92 9.46
CA TYR A 167 -0.60 3.25 9.50
C TYR A 167 -2.05 3.22 9.98
N GLY A 168 -2.88 2.34 9.40
CA GLY A 168 -4.28 2.17 9.82
C GLY A 168 -4.42 1.78 11.28
N ASN A 169 -3.68 0.75 11.70
CA ASN A 169 -3.65 0.28 13.10
C ASN A 169 -3.22 1.40 14.07
N ARG A 170 -2.33 2.30 13.65
CA ARG A 170 -1.89 3.41 14.49
C ARG A 170 -2.95 4.49 14.62
N LEU A 171 -3.70 4.76 13.55
CA LEU A 171 -4.86 5.67 13.59
C LEU A 171 -5.98 5.11 14.47
N ASP A 172 -6.27 3.82 14.37
CA ASP A 172 -7.31 3.17 15.16
C ASP A 172 -7.00 3.26 16.66
N LYS A 173 -5.72 3.08 17.03
CA LYS A 173 -5.26 3.27 18.42
C LYS A 173 -5.40 4.70 18.94
N MET A 174 -5.47 5.70 18.06
CA MET A 174 -5.62 7.11 18.41
C MET A 174 -7.09 7.57 18.42
N GLY A 175 -8.05 6.64 18.25
CA GLY A 175 -9.48 6.95 18.27
C GLY A 175 -9.98 7.75 17.08
N ALA A 176 -9.23 7.78 15.96
CA ALA A 176 -9.71 8.38 14.73
C ALA A 176 -10.74 7.44 14.09
N GLU A 177 -12.01 7.85 14.04
CA GLU A 177 -13.03 7.16 13.25
C GLU A 177 -12.61 7.17 11.77
N GLN A 178 -12.14 6.02 11.27
CA GLN A 178 -11.79 5.88 9.86
C GLN A 178 -13.07 5.83 9.02
N GLU A 179 -13.52 6.98 8.51
CA GLU A 179 -14.60 7.05 7.52
C GLU A 179 -14.25 6.32 6.21
N SER A 180 -12.95 6.06 5.96
CA SER A 180 -12.52 5.28 4.80
C SER A 180 -11.18 4.57 5.01
N ARG A 181 -11.08 3.37 4.41
CA ARG A 181 -9.86 2.56 4.31
C ARG A 181 -8.70 3.41 3.78
N VAL A 182 -7.58 3.43 4.50
CA VAL A 182 -6.35 4.13 4.12
C VAL A 182 -6.00 3.88 2.65
N HIS A 183 -5.98 4.94 1.85
CA HIS A 183 -5.56 4.87 0.44
C HIS A 183 -4.04 4.67 0.34
N SER A 184 -3.63 3.44 0.04
CA SER A 184 -2.22 3.05 -0.09
C SER A 184 -1.45 3.92 -1.10
N THR A 185 -2.07 4.33 -2.22
CA THR A 185 -1.45 5.24 -3.19
C THR A 185 -1.14 6.62 -2.60
N ARG A 186 -2.06 7.17 -1.79
CA ARG A 186 -1.88 8.48 -1.14
C ARG A 186 -0.82 8.39 -0.04
N LEU A 187 -0.82 7.30 0.74
CA LEU A 187 0.20 7.05 1.76
C LEU A 187 1.58 6.90 1.13
N LYS A 188 1.71 6.12 0.06
CA LYS A 188 2.95 5.98 -0.71
C LYS A 188 3.50 7.34 -1.13
N ASN A 189 2.68 8.18 -1.74
CA ASN A 189 3.14 9.49 -2.21
C ASN A 189 3.61 10.37 -1.03
N ARG A 190 2.90 10.35 0.10
CA ARG A 190 3.34 11.07 1.32
C ARG A 190 4.69 10.56 1.84
N LEU A 191 4.88 9.25 1.88
CA LEU A 191 6.15 8.65 2.32
C LEU A 191 7.31 9.03 1.40
N LEU A 192 7.11 8.97 0.08
CA LEU A 192 8.12 9.40 -0.90
C LEU A 192 8.45 10.90 -0.81
N THR A 193 7.52 11.72 -0.33
CA THR A 193 7.77 13.14 -0.07
C THR A 193 8.53 13.37 1.23
N CYS A 194 8.23 12.61 2.29
CA CYS A 194 8.88 12.75 3.58
C CYS A 194 10.30 12.19 3.59
N ILE A 195 10.53 11.08 2.88
CA ILE A 195 11.83 10.40 2.82
C ILE A 195 12.31 10.47 1.37
N THR A 196 13.35 11.28 1.12
CA THR A 196 13.87 11.50 -0.24
C THR A 196 14.68 10.33 -0.79
N ASP A 197 15.21 9.51 0.11
CA ASP A 197 16.19 8.47 -0.20
C ASP A 197 15.52 7.13 -0.54
N ILE A 198 14.20 7.04 -0.46
CA ILE A 198 13.42 5.84 -0.79
C ILE A 198 12.83 5.94 -2.19
N GLU A 199 12.75 4.79 -2.86
CA GLU A 199 12.06 4.63 -4.14
C GLU A 199 11.03 3.52 -4.06
N ALA A 200 10.00 3.62 -4.89
CA ALA A 200 8.95 2.63 -4.98
C ALA A 200 9.09 1.77 -6.24
N TYR A 201 9.19 0.46 -6.03
CA TYR A 201 9.30 -0.57 -7.06
C TYR A 201 8.02 -1.38 -7.16
N LYS A 202 7.63 -1.74 -8.38
CA LYS A 202 6.43 -2.55 -8.63
C LYS A 202 6.80 -4.03 -8.65
N GLN A 203 6.25 -4.79 -7.70
CA GLN A 203 6.37 -6.24 -7.65
C GLN A 203 4.99 -6.86 -7.90
N GLY A 204 4.69 -7.16 -9.17
CA GLY A 204 3.37 -7.65 -9.57
C GLY A 204 2.26 -6.63 -9.30
N ARG A 205 1.33 -6.95 -8.38
CA ARG A 205 0.24 -6.07 -7.93
C ARG A 205 0.63 -5.19 -6.73
N GLU A 206 1.77 -5.45 -6.11
CA GLU A 206 2.22 -4.77 -4.90
C GLU A 206 3.28 -3.69 -5.22
N ASN A 207 3.30 -2.63 -4.43
CA ASN A 207 4.39 -1.65 -4.41
C ASN A 207 5.27 -1.91 -3.20
N VAL A 208 6.57 -1.94 -3.43
CA VAL A 208 7.59 -2.15 -2.41
C VAL A 208 8.51 -0.95 -2.38
N LEU A 209 8.94 -0.51 -1.20
CA LEU A 209 9.86 0.60 -1.02
C LEU A 209 11.21 0.09 -0.54
N ALA A 210 12.26 0.66 -1.13
CA ALA A 210 13.64 0.40 -0.74
C ALA A 210 14.45 1.70 -0.85
N PHE A 211 15.50 1.82 -0.05
CA PHE A 211 16.45 2.93 -0.15
C PHE A 211 17.30 2.78 -1.40
N LYS A 212 17.55 3.90 -2.10
CA LYS A 212 18.35 3.93 -3.34
C LYS A 212 19.73 3.32 -3.14
N ASP A 213 20.38 3.70 -2.05
CA ASP A 213 21.74 3.28 -1.72
C ASP A 213 21.85 1.79 -1.41
N ASP A 214 20.77 1.18 -0.90
CA ASP A 214 20.80 -0.20 -0.40
C ASP A 214 20.47 -1.24 -1.49
N ILE A 215 19.94 -0.82 -2.64
CA ILE A 215 19.58 -1.72 -3.74
C ILE A 215 20.83 -2.36 -4.37
N GLY A 216 21.88 -1.57 -4.60
CA GLY A 216 23.15 -2.08 -5.12
C GLY A 216 23.77 -3.16 -4.21
N PRO A 217 23.95 -2.88 -2.91
CA PRO A 217 24.35 -3.88 -1.92
C PRO A 217 23.41 -5.10 -1.86
N ALA A 218 22.08 -4.92 -1.90
CA ALA A 218 21.13 -6.02 -1.90
C ALA A 218 21.27 -6.92 -3.13
N LEU A 219 21.38 -6.35 -4.32
CA LEU A 219 21.63 -7.08 -5.56
C LEU A 219 22.98 -7.79 -5.52
N ARG A 220 24.03 -7.12 -5.04
CA ARG A 220 25.35 -7.74 -4.86
C ARG A 220 25.29 -8.93 -3.90
N ARG A 221 24.53 -8.87 -2.81
CA ARG A 221 24.33 -10.00 -1.90
C ARG A 221 23.53 -11.12 -2.55
N ALA A 222 22.46 -10.79 -3.28
CA ALA A 222 21.63 -11.78 -3.97
C ALA A 222 22.38 -12.49 -5.11
N CYS A 223 23.25 -11.77 -5.83
CA CYS A 223 24.07 -12.31 -6.91
C CYS A 223 25.39 -12.94 -6.43
N LYS A 224 25.81 -12.68 -5.20
CA LYS A 224 26.93 -13.41 -4.59
C LYS A 224 26.46 -14.81 -4.23
N GLU A 225 26.66 -15.75 -5.15
CA GLU A 225 26.96 -17.12 -4.76
C GLU A 225 28.30 -17.08 -4.02
N ASP A 226 28.25 -16.85 -2.71
CA ASP A 226 29.45 -16.91 -1.89
C ASP A 226 29.85 -18.38 -1.74
N TYR A 227 30.60 -18.88 -2.73
CA TYR A 227 31.13 -20.23 -2.73
C TYR A 227 31.91 -20.49 -1.43
N ASP A 228 32.65 -19.52 -0.91
CA ASP A 228 33.39 -19.66 0.35
C ASP A 228 32.43 -19.89 1.53
N SER A 229 31.31 -19.14 1.60
CA SER A 229 30.24 -19.38 2.59
C SER A 229 29.60 -20.76 2.43
N ASN A 230 29.30 -21.18 1.19
CA ASN A 230 28.73 -22.50 0.91
C ASN A 230 29.68 -23.62 1.34
N TYR A 231 30.97 -23.52 1.00
CA TYR A 231 31.99 -24.49 1.41
C TYR A 231 32.23 -24.46 2.92
N MET A 232 32.13 -23.31 3.57
CA MET A 232 32.20 -23.20 5.03
C MET A 232 31.01 -23.91 5.70
N GLN A 233 29.80 -23.82 5.14
CA GLN A 233 28.64 -24.57 5.63
C GLN A 233 28.82 -26.09 5.44
N ILE A 234 29.32 -26.52 4.28
CA ILE A 234 29.66 -27.93 4.02
C ILE A 234 30.70 -28.40 5.04
N TYR A 235 31.77 -27.63 5.27
CA TYR A 235 32.80 -27.96 6.25
C TYR A 235 32.22 -28.10 7.66
N LYS A 236 31.34 -27.19 8.08
CA LYS A 236 30.66 -27.27 9.38
C LYS A 236 29.81 -28.53 9.50
N ALA A 237 29.01 -28.85 8.48
CA ALA A 237 28.20 -30.08 8.45
C ALA A 237 29.07 -31.34 8.50
N VAL A 238 30.13 -31.40 7.70
CA VAL A 238 31.10 -32.50 7.70
C VAL A 238 31.78 -32.62 9.06
N LYS A 239 32.15 -31.51 9.71
CA LYS A 239 32.78 -31.52 11.03
C LYS A 239 31.85 -32.11 12.10
N ILE A 240 30.57 -31.75 12.08
CA ILE A 240 29.56 -32.31 13.00
C ILE A 240 29.43 -33.82 12.79
N VAL A 241 29.13 -34.24 11.56
CA VAL A 241 28.94 -35.66 11.23
C VAL A 241 30.20 -36.47 11.53
N ARG A 242 31.39 -35.95 11.19
CA ARG A 242 32.65 -36.62 11.47
C ARG A 242 32.90 -36.76 12.97
N SER A 243 32.56 -35.76 13.77
CA SER A 243 32.70 -35.84 15.23
C SER A 243 31.82 -36.95 15.81
N ASP A 244 30.57 -37.05 15.36
CA ASP A 244 29.64 -38.12 15.78
C ASP A 244 30.11 -39.51 15.32
N MET A 245 30.63 -39.63 14.09
CA MET A 245 31.22 -40.87 13.60
C MET A 245 32.37 -41.36 14.48
N MET A 246 33.20 -40.44 14.98
CA MET A 246 34.33 -40.80 15.84
C MET A 246 33.92 -41.13 17.28
N ALA A 247 32.84 -40.52 17.77
CA ALA A 247 32.28 -40.82 19.09
C ALA A 247 31.56 -42.18 19.11
N THR A 248 31.07 -42.65 17.96
CA THR A 248 30.35 -43.92 17.83
C THR A 248 31.34 -45.10 17.90
N SER A 249 31.71 -45.52 19.11
CA SER A 249 32.57 -46.70 19.31
C SER A 249 31.75 -47.98 19.33
N SER A 250 31.76 -48.76 18.25
CA SER A 250 31.17 -50.09 18.23
C SER A 250 32.17 -51.12 18.78
N LYS A 251 31.99 -51.56 20.03
CA LYS A 251 32.69 -52.74 20.57
C LYS A 251 31.89 -53.98 20.20
N PHE A 252 32.48 -54.87 19.41
CA PHE A 252 31.86 -56.16 19.09
C PHE A 252 31.89 -57.05 20.34
N ASN A 253 30.72 -57.44 20.81
CA ASN A 253 30.53 -58.26 22.02
C ASN A 253 30.29 -59.75 21.69
N GLY A 254 30.55 -60.17 20.45
CA GLY A 254 30.42 -61.57 20.03
C GLY A 254 29.02 -61.98 19.55
N THR A 255 28.01 -61.10 19.63
CA THR A 255 26.63 -61.38 19.18
C THR A 255 26.15 -60.35 18.17
N VAL A 256 25.34 -60.80 17.20
CA VAL A 256 24.76 -59.95 16.14
C VAL A 256 23.27 -59.82 16.40
N ALA A 257 22.86 -58.68 16.96
CA ALA A 257 21.44 -58.36 17.15
C ALA A 257 20.77 -57.95 15.82
N ALA A 258 19.45 -58.10 15.72
CA ALA A 258 18.70 -57.73 14.50
C ALA A 258 18.85 -56.24 14.12
N ASP A 259 19.06 -55.37 15.12
CA ASP A 259 19.25 -53.92 14.98
C ASP A 259 20.73 -53.50 15.05
N CYS A 260 21.66 -54.46 14.95
CA CYS A 260 23.09 -54.18 15.04
C CYS A 260 23.55 -53.18 13.97
N GLN A 261 22.91 -53.21 12.81
CA GLN A 261 23.23 -52.36 11.69
C GLN A 261 22.87 -50.89 11.96
N GLU A 262 21.67 -50.62 12.46
CA GLU A 262 21.22 -49.27 12.82
C GLU A 262 22.05 -48.70 13.99
N LYS A 263 22.36 -49.54 14.98
CA LYS A 263 23.14 -49.13 16.16
C LYS A 263 24.63 -48.92 15.87
N SER A 264 25.14 -49.42 14.74
CA SER A 264 26.55 -49.29 14.37
C SER A 264 26.92 -47.94 13.74
N VAL A 265 25.93 -47.07 13.50
CA VAL A 265 26.08 -45.82 12.75
C VAL A 265 25.38 -44.67 13.50
N PRO A 266 25.97 -43.46 13.63
CA PRO A 266 25.27 -42.34 14.23
C PRO A 266 24.16 -41.84 13.33
N ARG A 267 23.06 -41.38 13.94
CA ARG A 267 21.89 -40.83 13.26
C ARG A 267 22.26 -39.67 12.33
N SER A 268 23.21 -38.81 12.70
CA SER A 268 23.64 -37.67 11.89
C SER A 268 24.24 -38.08 10.54
N LEU A 269 25.01 -39.18 10.50
CA LEU A 269 25.52 -39.74 9.26
C LEU A 269 24.40 -40.36 8.42
N LEU A 270 23.47 -41.08 9.05
CA LEU A 270 22.33 -41.68 8.34
C LEU A 270 21.45 -40.60 7.72
N THR A 271 21.16 -39.53 8.45
CA THR A 271 20.41 -38.38 7.94
C THR A 271 21.15 -37.73 6.77
N LEU A 272 22.48 -37.54 6.87
CA LEU A 272 23.26 -36.97 5.76
C LEU A 272 23.21 -37.86 4.51
N VAL A 273 23.42 -39.17 4.64
CA VAL A 273 23.39 -40.10 3.51
C VAL A 273 21.99 -40.18 2.90
N ASN A 274 20.94 -40.22 3.73
CA ASN A 274 19.55 -40.21 3.26
C ASN A 274 19.25 -38.92 2.47
N MET A 275 19.69 -37.76 2.99
CA MET A 275 19.58 -36.48 2.30
C MET A 275 20.33 -36.45 0.97
N LEU A 276 21.48 -37.14 0.87
CA LEU A 276 22.24 -37.24 -0.38
C LEU A 276 21.59 -38.15 -1.43
N LEU A 277 20.93 -39.24 -1.00
CA LEU A 277 20.32 -40.22 -1.90
C LEU A 277 18.91 -39.83 -2.36
N TYR A 278 18.10 -39.30 -1.44
CA TYR A 278 16.67 -39.07 -1.67
C TYR A 278 16.25 -37.62 -1.48
N GLY A 279 17.16 -36.74 -1.05
CA GLY A 279 16.87 -35.35 -0.70
C GLY A 279 16.39 -35.19 0.76
N PRO A 280 16.23 -33.94 1.22
CA PRO A 280 15.70 -33.65 2.54
C PRO A 280 14.21 -34.01 2.62
N ASP A 281 13.88 -34.94 3.51
CA ASP A 281 12.51 -35.37 3.78
C ASP A 281 12.23 -35.31 5.29
N ILE A 282 11.00 -34.90 5.62
CA ILE A 282 10.47 -34.77 6.99
C ILE A 282 9.53 -35.93 7.32
N LYS A 283 9.05 -36.68 6.31
CA LYS A 283 7.99 -37.68 6.47
C LYS A 283 8.51 -39.10 6.73
N THR A 284 9.77 -39.38 6.39
CA THR A 284 10.36 -40.72 6.54
C THR A 284 11.01 -40.88 7.92
N ASP A 285 10.39 -41.71 8.77
CA ASP A 285 10.92 -42.04 10.10
C ASP A 285 12.01 -43.13 10.06
N TYR A 286 12.01 -43.95 9.01
CA TYR A 286 12.94 -45.07 8.81
C TYR A 286 13.95 -44.79 7.70
N PHE A 287 15.16 -45.35 7.84
CA PHE A 287 16.18 -45.29 6.80
C PHE A 287 16.16 -46.54 5.94
N SER A 288 16.41 -46.36 4.65
CA SER A 288 16.50 -47.48 3.72
C SER A 288 17.75 -48.33 3.98
N GLN A 289 17.74 -49.59 3.52
CA GLN A 289 18.87 -50.50 3.66
C GLN A 289 20.12 -49.98 2.93
N GLU A 290 19.96 -49.27 1.82
CA GLU A 290 21.03 -48.64 1.06
C GLU A 290 21.71 -47.55 1.90
N THR A 291 20.91 -46.72 2.58
CA THR A 291 21.40 -45.66 3.46
C THR A 291 22.23 -46.25 4.60
N LEU A 292 21.71 -47.29 5.26
CA LEU A 292 22.41 -48.00 6.33
C LEU A 292 23.74 -48.59 5.84
N SER A 293 23.73 -49.27 4.70
CA SER A 293 24.90 -49.94 4.13
C SER A 293 25.99 -48.93 3.74
N ILE A 294 25.63 -47.83 3.09
CA ILE A 294 26.57 -46.78 2.70
C ILE A 294 27.17 -46.10 3.94
N ALA A 295 26.34 -45.79 4.94
CA ALA A 295 26.81 -45.15 6.16
C ALA A 295 27.77 -46.03 6.97
N GLN A 296 27.49 -47.34 7.07
CA GLN A 296 28.41 -48.31 7.67
C GLN A 296 29.77 -48.34 6.95
N MET A 297 29.75 -48.36 5.63
CA MET A 297 30.98 -48.34 4.82
C MET A 297 31.80 -47.06 5.03
N LEU A 298 31.15 -45.91 5.21
CA LEU A 298 31.83 -44.64 5.48
C LEU A 298 32.52 -44.64 6.86
N ILE A 299 31.87 -45.20 7.89
CA ILE A 299 32.48 -45.35 9.23
C ILE A 299 33.64 -46.32 9.19
N PHE A 300 33.46 -47.50 8.60
CA PHE A 300 34.50 -48.52 8.50
C PHE A 300 35.76 -47.98 7.84
N ASN A 301 35.61 -47.29 6.69
CA ASN A 301 36.73 -46.67 5.99
C ASN A 301 37.38 -45.53 6.78
N SER A 302 36.58 -44.75 7.51
CA SER A 302 37.11 -43.66 8.35
C SER A 302 37.96 -44.19 9.50
N ASN A 303 37.53 -45.26 10.16
CA ASN A 303 38.27 -45.92 11.23
C ASN A 303 39.56 -46.58 10.71
N LYS A 304 39.51 -47.23 9.53
CA LYS A 304 40.69 -47.79 8.88
C LYS A 304 41.75 -46.72 8.61
N ARG A 305 41.36 -45.55 8.09
CA ARG A 305 42.30 -44.44 7.84
C ARG A 305 42.97 -43.94 9.13
N ILE A 306 42.24 -43.91 10.24
CA ILE A 306 42.78 -43.49 11.54
C ILE A 306 43.79 -44.50 12.08
N GLN A 307 43.47 -45.79 12.01
CA GLN A 307 44.40 -46.86 12.42
C GLN A 307 45.70 -46.82 11.60
N VAL A 308 45.63 -46.57 10.29
CA VAL A 308 46.83 -46.41 9.44
C VAL A 308 47.64 -45.18 9.85
N GLN A 309 47.00 -44.04 10.14
CA GLN A 309 47.71 -42.85 10.61
C GLN A 309 48.36 -43.04 11.99
N GLN A 310 47.70 -43.77 12.90
CA GLN A 310 48.24 -44.10 14.22
C GLN A 310 49.42 -45.07 14.12
N THR A 311 49.31 -46.14 13.32
CA THR A 311 50.41 -47.10 13.10
C THR A 311 51.61 -46.46 12.41
N CYS A 312 51.41 -45.54 11.46
CA CYS A 312 52.51 -44.76 10.86
C CYS A 312 53.17 -43.79 11.86
N LYS A 313 52.42 -43.18 12.78
CA LYS A 313 52.98 -42.35 13.87
C LYS A 313 53.79 -43.20 14.86
N ILE A 314 53.31 -44.39 15.21
CA ILE A 314 54.02 -45.33 16.09
C ILE A 314 55.34 -45.77 15.43
N LYS A 315 55.33 -46.12 14.13
CA LYS A 315 56.55 -46.49 13.40
C LYS A 315 57.57 -45.36 13.29
N ARG A 316 57.14 -44.11 13.15
CA ARG A 316 58.05 -42.95 13.17
C ARG A 316 58.68 -42.73 14.54
N ASN A 317 57.89 -42.86 15.61
CA ASN A 317 58.42 -42.73 16.97
C ASN A 317 59.37 -43.88 17.34
N THR A 318 59.10 -45.13 16.94
CA THR A 318 60.06 -46.23 17.18
C THR A 318 61.33 -46.09 16.35
N PHE A 319 61.27 -45.55 15.13
CA PHE A 319 62.48 -45.31 14.32
C PHE A 319 63.37 -44.20 14.91
N THR A 320 62.79 -43.18 15.53
CA THR A 320 63.56 -42.13 16.24
C THR A 320 64.23 -42.62 17.52
N TYR A 321 63.67 -43.63 18.21
CA TYR A 321 64.30 -44.22 19.39
C TYR A 321 65.43 -45.22 19.06
N VAL A 322 65.42 -45.83 17.87
CA VAL A 322 66.46 -46.80 17.45
C VAL A 322 67.68 -46.11 16.82
N LEU A 323 67.53 -44.92 16.25
CA LEU A 323 68.64 -44.13 15.67
C LEU A 323 69.22 -43.06 16.60
N GLY A 324 68.78 -42.99 17.87
CA GLY A 324 69.21 -41.97 18.82
C GLY A 324 70.42 -42.32 19.71
N ASN A 325 71.03 -43.50 19.55
CA ASN A 325 72.11 -43.98 20.44
C ASN A 325 73.44 -44.30 19.73
N SER A 326 73.74 -43.60 18.65
CA SER A 326 75.08 -43.60 18.08
C SER A 326 75.31 -42.23 17.47
N ASP A 327 75.91 -41.32 18.24
CA ASP A 327 76.80 -40.23 17.78
C ASP A 327 76.98 -39.23 18.93
N SER A 328 77.92 -39.54 19.83
CA SER A 328 78.51 -38.54 20.72
C SER A 328 79.99 -38.83 20.94
N LEU A 329 80.78 -38.87 19.86
CA LEU A 329 82.23 -38.76 19.93
C LEU A 329 82.78 -38.00 18.70
N SER A 330 83.59 -36.97 18.99
CA SER A 330 84.35 -36.10 18.07
C SER A 330 83.50 -35.04 17.35
N ASN A 331 83.76 -33.73 17.44
CA ASN A 331 85.06 -33.06 17.33
C ASN A 331 85.10 -31.73 18.10
N LYS A 332 86.25 -31.49 18.73
CA LYS A 332 86.92 -30.20 19.02
C LYS A 332 87.05 -29.37 17.72
N GLU A 333 87.35 -28.09 17.61
CA GLU A 333 88.03 -27.05 18.39
C GLU A 333 87.80 -25.76 17.52
N GLU A 334 87.46 -24.61 18.11
CA GLU A 334 88.33 -23.42 18.18
C GLU A 334 88.20 -22.39 17.02
N ARG A 335 87.81 -21.13 17.36
CA ARG A 335 88.56 -19.85 17.13
C ARG A 335 87.71 -18.60 16.80
N PHE A 336 87.84 -17.60 17.71
CA PHE A 336 87.89 -16.12 17.58
C PHE A 336 86.73 -15.39 16.84
N ASN A 337 86.11 -14.32 17.36
CA ASN A 337 86.58 -13.24 18.25
C ASN A 337 85.67 -13.01 19.46
#